data_AF-A0A8W8J0K2-F1
#
_entry.id   AF-A0A8W8J0K2-F1
#
_cell.length_a   1.000
_cell.length_b   1.000
_cell.length_c   1.000
_cell.angle_alpha   90.00
_cell.angle_beta   90.00
_cell.angle_gamma   90.00
#
_symmetry.space_group_name_H-M   'P 1'
#
loop_
_entity.id
_entity.type
_entity.pdbx_description
1 polymer ?
#
loop_
_entity_poly.entity_id
_entity_poly.type
_entity_poly.pdbx_seq_one_letter_code
_entity_poly.pdbx_strand_id
1 'polypeptide(L)' 'PLSFSLQVHNVNFAFELMQDAGLAKPKARPEDVVNQDLKSTLRVLYNIFTKYKGQGL' A
#
# COMPACT_ATOMS: atom_id res chain seq x y z
N PRO A 1 11.03 -17.95 -5.62
CA PRO A 1 10.37 -16.97 -4.72
C PRO A 1 11.28 -15.73 -4.53
N LEU A 2 10.73 -14.51 -4.62
CA LEU A 2 11.46 -13.31 -4.20
C LEU A 2 11.68 -13.39 -2.68
N SER A 3 12.86 -12.99 -2.20
CA SER A 3 13.15 -12.97 -0.75
C SER A 3 12.15 -12.07 -0.02
N PHE A 4 11.86 -12.38 1.25
CA PHE A 4 10.97 -11.54 2.07
C PHE A 4 11.43 -10.08 2.08
N SER A 5 12.74 -9.83 2.17
CA SER A 5 13.33 -8.49 2.10
C SER A 5 13.00 -7.76 0.79
N LEU A 6 12.99 -8.45 -0.35
CA LEU A 6 12.67 -7.84 -1.64
C LEU A 6 11.17 -7.53 -1.76
N GLN A 7 10.32 -8.38 -1.19
CA GLN A 7 8.87 -8.09 -1.12
C GLN A 7 8.59 -6.87 -0.24
N VAL A 8 9.22 -6.79 0.94
CA VAL A 8 9.13 -5.63 1.85
C VAL A 8 9.61 -4.35 1.17
N HIS A 9 10.73 -4.42 0.44
CA HIS A 9 11.24 -3.29 -0.34
C HIS A 9 10.22 -2.81 -1.38
N ASN A 10 9.63 -3.73 -2.16
CA ASN A 10 8.64 -3.38 -3.17
C ASN A 10 7.37 -2.75 -2.57
N VAL A 11 6.90 -3.26 -1.43
CA VAL A 11 5.74 -2.67 -0.73
C VAL A 11 6.08 -1.29 -0.18
N ASN A 12 7.28 -1.11 0.39
CA ASN A 12 7.71 0.21 0.84
C ASN A 12 7.80 1.21 -0.32
N PHE A 13 8.36 0.78 -1.46
CA PHE A 13 8.43 1.61 -2.67
C PHE A 13 7.03 1.97 -3.19
N ALA A 14 6.06 1.05 -3.15
CA ALA A 14 4.67 1.36 -3.49
C ALA A 14 4.07 2.44 -2.56
N PHE A 15 4.41 2.45 -1.27
CA PHE A 15 3.96 3.48 -0.33
C PHE A 15 4.57 4.86 -0.61
N GLU A 16 5.79 4.91 -1.13
CA GLU A 16 6.42 6.15 -1.61
C GLU A 16 5.69 6.66 -2.86
N LEU A 17 5.45 5.81 -3.85
CA LEU A 17 4.69 6.17 -5.06
C LEU A 17 3.27 6.67 -4.74
N MET A 18 2.60 6.08 -3.75
CA MET A 18 1.29 6.57 -3.30
C MET A 18 1.37 8.01 -2.76
N GLN A 19 2.42 8.36 -2.02
CA GLN A 19 2.62 9.72 -1.53
C GLN A 19 2.92 10.69 -2.68
N ASP A 20 3.75 10.30 -3.63
CA ASP A 20 4.05 11.10 -4.82
C ASP A 20 2.80 11.34 -5.67
N ALA A 21 1.86 10.38 -5.69
CA ALA A 21 0.54 10.52 -6.32
C ALA A 21 -0.47 11.35 -5.48
N GLY A 22 -0.02 11.93 -4.36
CA GLY A 22 -0.82 12.79 -3.48
C GLY A 22 -1.84 12.03 -2.62
N LEU A 23 -1.57 10.76 -2.29
CA LEU A 23 -2.26 10.04 -1.22
C LEU A 23 -1.53 10.26 0.10
N ALA A 24 -2.25 10.15 1.21
CA ALA A 24 -1.61 10.12 2.52
C ALA A 24 -0.74 8.86 2.65
N LYS A 25 0.41 8.98 3.31
CA LYS A 25 1.29 7.85 3.62
C LYS A 25 0.47 6.72 4.26
N PRO A 26 0.53 5.48 3.72
CA PRO A 26 -0.14 4.35 4.34
C PRO A 26 0.31 4.14 5.80
N LYS A 27 -0.65 3.87 6.69
CA LYS A 27 -0.39 3.56 8.11
C LYS A 27 0.05 2.10 8.34
N ALA A 28 -0.04 1.25 7.32
CA ALA A 28 0.37 -0.15 7.39
C ALA A 28 1.90 -0.25 7.37
N ARG A 29 2.47 -1.26 8.03
CA ARG A 29 3.88 -1.60 7.82
C ARG A 29 4.00 -2.47 6.56
N PRO A 30 5.04 -2.30 5.73
CA PRO A 30 5.23 -3.15 4.55
C PRO A 30 5.23 -4.65 4.87
N GLU A 31 5.81 -5.04 6.00
CA GLU A 31 5.88 -6.42 6.48
C GLU A 31 4.50 -7.02 6.75
N ASP A 32 3.56 -6.23 7.25
CA ASP A 32 2.19 -6.70 7.53
C ASP A 32 1.48 -7.03 6.20
N VAL A 33 1.70 -6.22 5.16
CA VAL A 33 1.14 -6.47 3.82
C VAL A 33 1.81 -7.67 3.15
N VAL A 34 3.12 -7.82 3.28
CA VAL A 34 3.86 -9.00 2.77
C VAL A 34 3.40 -10.28 3.47
N ASN A 35 3.11 -10.20 4.78
CA ASN A 35 2.55 -11.31 5.56
C ASN A 35 1.03 -11.50 5.36
N GLN A 36 0.42 -10.83 4.39
CA GLN A 36 -1.00 -10.97 4.03
C GLN A 36 -1.96 -10.62 5.17
N ASP A 37 -1.58 -9.70 6.07
CA ASP A 37 -2.47 -9.20 7.11
C ASP A 37 -3.67 -8.51 6.45
N LEU A 38 -4.87 -9.07 6.67
CA LEU A 38 -6.10 -8.62 6.02
C LEU A 38 -6.42 -7.16 6.37
N LYS A 39 -6.22 -6.77 7.63
CA LYS A 39 -6.54 -5.41 8.11
C LYS A 39 -5.64 -4.36 7.46
N SER A 40 -4.35 -4.65 7.36
CA SER A 40 -3.36 -3.79 6.71
C SER A 40 -3.61 -3.70 5.21
N THR A 41 -3.91 -4.83 4.57
CA THR A 41 -4.25 -4.91 3.13
C THR A 41 -5.47 -4.06 2.80
N LEU A 42 -6.58 -4.25 3.52
CA LEU A 42 -7.81 -3.47 3.30
C LEU A 42 -7.61 -1.98 3.51
N ARG A 43 -6.75 -1.58 4.46
CA ARG A 43 -6.47 -0.17 4.70
C ARG A 43 -5.72 0.49 3.55
N VAL A 44 -4.73 -0.19 2.98
CA VAL A 44 -4.01 0.31 1.79
C VAL A 44 -4.98 0.47 0.62
N LEU A 45 -5.79 -0.56 0.34
CA LEU A 45 -6.80 -0.53 -0.73
C LEU A 45 -7.85 0.56 -0.52
N TYR A 46 -8.31 0.75 0.72
CA TYR A 46 -9.29 1.78 1.05
C TYR A 46 -8.76 3.20 0.81
N ASN A 47 -7.48 3.46 1.10
CA ASN A 47 -6.85 4.75 0.81
C ASN A 47 -6.82 5.04 -0.70
N ILE A 48 -6.47 4.03 -1.50
CA ILE A 48 -6.48 4.13 -2.96
C ILE A 48 -7.91 4.40 -3.46
N PHE A 49 -8.86 3.56 -3.06
CA PHE A 49 -10.26 3.73 -3.43
C PHE A 49 -10.79 5.12 -3.06
N THR A 50 -10.56 5.58 -1.83
CA THR A 50 -11.09 6.86 -1.35
C THR A 50 -10.54 8.06 -2.14
N LYS A 51 -9.28 7.99 -2.59
CA LYS A 51 -8.67 9.03 -3.45
C LYS A 51 -9.37 9.14 -4.81
N TYR A 52 -9.72 8.01 -5.42
CA TYR A 52 -10.18 7.95 -6.81
C TYR A 52 -11.68 7.71 -6.99
N LYS A 53 -12.43 7.32 -5.95
CA LYS A 53 -13.86 6.96 -6.05
C LYS A 53 -14.77 8.05 -6.65
N GLY A 54 -14.35 9.31 -6.58
CA GLY A 54 -15.10 10.46 -7.11
C GLY A 54 -14.56 11.00 -8.43
N GLN A 55 -13.47 10.43 -8.96
CA GLN A 55 -12.83 10.90 -10.19
C GLN A 55 -13.37 10.23 -11.45
N GLY A 56 -14.33 9.30 -11.32
CA GLY A 56 -14.76 8.43 -12.41
C GLY A 56 -13.62 7.48 -12.78
N LEU A 57 -13.77 6.20 -12.46
CA LEU A 57 -12.97 5.16 -13.13
C LEU A 57 -13.49 4.98 -14.55
#